data_AF-A0A1I3NVK5-F1
#
_entry.id   AF-A0A1I3NVK5-F1
#
_cell.length_a   1.000
_cell.length_b   1.000
_cell.length_c   1.000
_cell.angle_alpha   90.00
_cell.angle_beta   90.00
_cell.angle_gamma   90.00
#
_symmetry.space_group_name_H-M   'P 1'
#
loop_
_entity.id
_entity.type
_entity.pdbx_description
1 polymer ?
#
loop_
_entity_poly.entity_id
_entity_poly.type
_entity_poly.pdbx_seq_one_letter_code
_entity_poly.pdbx_strand_id
1 'polypeptide(L)'
;MRTLLGFVAIAIGVVGALSPATSWQMSVGWRFRDAEPSGAALSAHRLGGVLAILAGLVLLVSSCSSGGDGAACRARFQAKLLAGEAADIQVGQTGQPYALSAEERQEASDLMGHAPMRAFEPGNAYGAAGEATVVFEDGLTEQLLLFGPSGGVELHLRSGEAYAFDSPELGSRFRDWMRKADER
;
A
#
# COMPACT_ATOMS: atom_id res chain seq x y z
N MET A 1 1.30 12.42 1.76
CA MET A 1 1.29 12.80 3.20
C MET A 1 2.02 11.78 4.10
N ARG A 2 1.72 10.47 4.02
CA ARG A 2 2.33 9.43 4.89
C ARG A 2 3.86 9.27 4.77
N THR A 3 4.44 9.38 3.58
CA THR A 3 5.90 9.26 3.39
C THR A 3 6.67 10.38 4.08
N LEU A 4 6.21 11.63 3.94
CA LEU A 4 6.80 12.79 4.61
C LEU A 4 6.70 12.64 6.14
N LEU A 5 5.57 12.14 6.64
CA LEU A 5 5.42 11.82 8.05
C LEU A 5 6.40 10.72 8.51
N GLY A 6 6.64 9.69 7.69
CA GLY A 6 7.63 8.64 7.95
C GLY A 6 9.05 9.19 8.03
N PHE A 7 9.48 10.00 7.07
CA PHE A 7 10.80 10.65 7.09
C PHE A 7 10.97 11.60 8.28
N VAL A 8 9.93 12.39 8.61
CA VAL A 8 9.94 13.26 9.80
C VAL A 8 10.04 12.44 11.08
N ALA A 9 9.30 11.33 11.18
CA ALA A 9 9.38 10.43 12.34
C ALA A 9 10.78 9.81 12.51
N ILE A 10 11.42 9.39 11.41
CA ILE A 10 12.80 8.89 11.44
C ILE A 10 13.77 10.00 11.85
N ALA A 11 13.66 11.20 11.27
CA ALA A 11 14.54 12.31 11.60
C ALA A 11 14.46 12.69 13.09
N ILE A 12 13.24 12.82 13.63
CA ILE A 12 13.01 13.08 15.06
C ILE A 12 13.56 11.92 15.91
N GLY A 13 13.35 10.69 15.46
CA GLY A 13 13.82 9.51 16.16
C GLY A 13 15.35 9.40 16.22
N VAL A 14 16.05 9.71 15.13
CA VAL A 14 17.52 9.78 15.07
C VAL A 14 18.07 10.85 16.02
N VAL A 15 17.47 12.03 16.04
CA VAL A 15 17.85 13.10 16.98
C VAL A 15 17.64 12.66 18.43
N GLY A 16 16.50 12.01 18.73
CA GLY A 16 16.22 11.47 20.06
C GLY A 16 17.18 10.36 20.51
N ALA A 17 17.61 9.49 19.59
CA ALA A 17 18.51 8.38 19.87
C ALA A 17 19.98 8.82 20.02
N LEU A 18 20.49 9.67 19.11
CA LEU A 18 21.90 10.08 19.08
C LEU A 18 22.17 11.30 19.97
N SER A 19 21.24 12.24 20.08
CA SER A 19 21.36 13.44 20.91
C SER A 19 20.16 13.63 21.84
N PRO A 20 19.97 12.73 22.83
CA PRO A 20 18.84 12.80 23.75
C PRO A 20 18.80 14.10 24.56
N ALA A 21 19.95 14.73 24.83
CA ALA A 21 20.01 16.02 25.52
C ALA A 21 19.39 17.15 24.68
N THR A 22 19.69 17.20 23.38
CA THR A 22 19.08 18.15 22.44
C THR A 22 17.58 17.89 22.27
N SER A 23 17.18 16.61 22.17
CA SER A 23 15.76 16.22 22.08
C SER A 23 14.97 16.62 23.34
N TRP A 24 15.58 16.46 24.52
CA TRP A 24 15.00 16.91 25.78
C TRP A 24 14.85 18.43 25.84
N GLN A 25 15.88 19.19 25.44
CA GLN A 25 15.80 20.64 25.42
C GLN A 25 14.71 21.18 24.50
N MET A 26 14.58 20.61 23.29
CA MET A 26 13.55 21.00 22.32
C MET A 26 12.13 20.66 22.77
N SER A 27 11.96 19.56 23.53
CA SER A 27 10.63 19.11 23.96
C SER A 27 10.14 19.81 25.23
N VAL A 28 10.93 19.77 26.30
CA VAL A 28 10.52 20.23 27.63
C VAL A 28 11.57 21.10 28.30
N GLY A 29 12.84 21.02 27.91
CA GLY A 29 13.92 21.78 28.56
C GLY A 29 13.79 23.29 28.43
N TRP A 30 13.07 23.82 27.42
CA TRP A 30 12.72 25.24 27.35
C TRP A 30 11.88 25.75 28.54
N ARG A 31 11.20 24.84 29.27
CA ARG A 31 10.38 25.18 30.45
C ARG A 31 11.21 25.35 31.72
N PHE A 32 12.46 24.91 31.72
CA PHE A 32 13.31 24.90 32.89
C PHE A 32 14.55 25.75 32.62
N ARG A 33 14.80 26.74 33.49
CA ARG A 33 15.99 27.58 33.40
C ARG A 33 17.18 26.81 33.98
N ASP A 34 18.25 26.63 33.19
CA ASP A 34 19.52 26.04 33.61
C ASP A 34 19.43 24.62 34.24
N ALA A 35 18.42 23.84 33.85
CA ALA A 35 18.26 22.47 34.33
C ALA A 35 18.98 21.46 33.43
N GLU A 36 19.83 20.62 34.03
CA GLU A 36 20.44 19.49 33.34
C GLU A 36 19.48 18.29 33.26
N PRO A 37 19.43 17.59 32.12
CA PRO A 37 18.59 16.41 31.99
C PRO A 37 19.09 15.29 32.90
N SER A 38 18.18 14.69 33.67
CA SER A 38 18.51 13.52 34.49
C SER A 38 18.86 12.31 33.61
N GLY A 39 19.64 11.36 34.15
CA GLY A 39 19.97 10.12 33.44
C GLY A 39 18.73 9.34 32.98
N ALA A 40 17.65 9.37 33.77
CA ALA A 40 16.36 8.79 33.40
C ALA A 40 15.70 9.51 32.21
N ALA A 41 15.79 10.85 32.17
CA ALA A 41 15.27 11.64 31.05
C ALA A 41 16.04 11.34 29.75
N LEU A 42 17.38 11.23 29.82
CA LEU A 42 18.20 10.87 28.65
C LEU A 42 17.86 9.46 28.13
N SER A 43 17.68 8.49 29.01
CA SER A 43 17.25 7.13 28.62
C SER A 43 15.85 7.10 28.00
N ALA A 44 14.90 7.87 28.55
CA ALA A 44 13.55 7.97 27.99
C ALA A 44 13.55 8.56 26.58
N HIS A 45 14.34 9.60 26.32
CA HIS A 45 14.48 10.18 24.98
C HIS A 45 15.15 9.23 23.98
N ARG A 46 16.14 8.44 24.42
CA ARG A 46 16.76 7.39 23.58
C ARG A 46 15.75 6.32 23.18
N LEU A 47 15.00 5.80 24.14
CA LEU A 47 13.94 4.79 23.90
C LEU A 47 12.85 5.35 22.99
N GLY A 48 12.36 6.56 23.27
CA GLY A 48 11.38 7.24 22.41
C GLY A 48 11.91 7.46 20.99
N GLY A 49 13.19 7.81 20.85
CA GLY A 49 13.85 7.98 19.56
C GLY A 49 13.91 6.69 18.75
N VAL A 50 14.29 5.58 19.39
CA VAL A 50 14.30 4.25 18.75
C VAL A 50 12.89 3.83 18.32
N LEU A 51 11.88 4.03 19.16
CA LEU A 51 10.48 3.73 18.82
C LEU A 51 9.98 4.59 17.65
N ALA A 52 10.37 5.88 17.61
CA ALA A 52 10.03 6.76 16.50
C ALA A 52 10.71 6.36 15.18
N ILE A 53 11.95 5.87 15.22
CA ILE A 53 12.64 5.29 14.04
C ILE A 53 11.89 4.07 13.55
N LEU A 54 11.52 3.14 14.44
CA LEU A 54 10.77 1.93 14.08
C LEU A 54 9.41 2.28 13.47
N ALA A 55 8.66 3.19 14.09
CA ALA A 55 7.38 3.67 13.56
C ALA A 55 7.55 4.35 12.20
N GLY A 56 8.59 5.17 12.03
CA GLY A 56 8.92 5.81 10.77
C GLY A 56 9.27 4.81 9.66
N LEU A 57 10.05 3.76 9.98
CA LEU A 57 10.37 2.67 9.05
C LEU A 57 9.11 1.89 8.65
N VAL A 58 8.23 1.57 9.61
CA VAL A 58 6.94 0.92 9.32
C VAL A 58 6.10 1.79 8.38
N LEU A 59 6.04 3.09 8.62
CA LEU A 59 5.32 4.04 7.76
C LEU A 59 5.91 4.13 6.34
N LEU A 60 7.24 4.06 6.21
CA LEU A 60 7.91 4.06 4.90
C LEU A 60 7.69 2.74 4.16
N VAL A 61 7.88 1.59 4.81
CA VAL A 61 7.67 0.25 4.22
C VAL A 61 6.20 0.04 3.85
N SER A 62 5.28 0.66 4.58
CA SER A 62 3.85 0.59 4.28
C SER A 62 3.41 1.48 3.10
N SER A 63 4.27 2.38 2.60
CA SER A 63 3.89 3.39 1.62
C SER A 63 4.19 2.97 0.17
N CYS A 64 3.17 2.62 -0.61
CA CYS A 64 3.23 2.52 -2.08
C CYS A 64 2.85 3.84 -2.79
N SER A 65 3.10 4.99 -2.15
CA SER A 65 2.36 6.23 -2.47
C SER A 65 3.21 7.41 -2.96
N SER A 66 4.51 7.28 -3.23
CA SER A 66 5.26 8.42 -3.80
C SER A 66 6.42 7.95 -4.65
N GLY A 67 6.38 8.33 -5.93
CA GLY A 67 7.30 8.04 -7.03
C GLY A 67 8.67 7.52 -6.63
N GLY A 68 8.98 6.31 -7.07
CA GLY A 68 10.28 5.70 -6.89
C GLY A 68 10.36 4.35 -7.58
N ASP A 69 9.48 3.41 -7.22
CA ASP A 69 9.62 2.03 -7.69
C ASP A 69 8.25 1.32 -7.84
N GLY A 70 7.50 1.60 -8.92
CA GLY A 70 6.29 0.83 -9.24
C GLY A 70 6.55 -0.67 -9.36
N ALA A 71 7.78 -1.04 -9.75
CA ALA A 71 8.23 -2.43 -9.74
C ALA A 71 8.18 -3.08 -8.34
N ALA A 72 8.57 -2.34 -7.29
CA ALA A 72 8.51 -2.81 -5.91
C ALA A 72 7.06 -2.89 -5.41
N CYS A 73 6.21 -1.92 -5.78
CA CYS A 73 4.79 -1.94 -5.43
C CYS A 73 4.04 -3.08 -6.12
N ARG A 74 4.31 -3.31 -7.40
CA ARG A 74 3.85 -4.48 -8.15
C ARG A 74 4.27 -5.78 -7.47
N ALA A 75 5.55 -5.90 -7.10
CA ALA A 75 6.06 -7.09 -6.42
C ALA A 75 5.40 -7.30 -5.04
N ARG A 76 5.18 -6.23 -4.27
CA ARG A 76 4.48 -6.28 -2.99
C ARG A 76 3.01 -6.68 -3.16
N PHE A 77 2.32 -6.15 -4.16
CA PHE A 77 0.95 -6.55 -4.48
C PHE A 77 0.87 -8.07 -4.73
N GLN A 78 1.73 -8.61 -5.60
CA GLN A 78 1.78 -10.06 -5.86
C GLN A 78 2.15 -10.85 -4.61
N ALA A 79 3.12 -10.39 -3.83
CA ALA A 79 3.54 -11.07 -2.61
C ALA A 79 2.39 -11.18 -1.60
N LYS A 80 1.57 -10.13 -1.44
CA LYS A 80 0.41 -10.16 -0.54
C LYS A 80 -0.69 -11.11 -1.02
N LEU A 81 -0.93 -11.18 -2.33
CA LEU A 81 -1.85 -12.16 -2.92
C LEU A 81 -1.37 -13.59 -2.65
N LEU A 82 -0.09 -13.87 -2.90
CA LEU A 82 0.52 -15.19 -2.67
C LEU A 82 0.60 -15.56 -1.19
N ALA A 83 0.67 -14.57 -0.30
CA ALA A 83 0.60 -14.78 1.14
C ALA A 83 -0.83 -15.06 1.65
N GLY A 84 -1.84 -15.01 0.77
CA GLY A 84 -3.23 -15.22 1.15
C GLY A 84 -3.83 -14.05 1.95
N GLU A 85 -3.24 -12.85 1.86
CA GLU A 85 -3.69 -11.67 2.61
C GLU A 85 -4.87 -10.95 1.96
N ALA A 86 -5.44 -11.48 0.87
CA ALA A 86 -6.60 -10.90 0.22
C ALA A 86 -7.88 -11.19 1.03
N ALA A 87 -8.25 -10.26 1.89
CA ALA A 87 -9.42 -10.35 2.75
C ALA A 87 -10.73 -10.32 1.94
N ASP A 88 -10.80 -9.48 0.90
CA ASP A 88 -11.96 -9.39 0.03
C ASP A 88 -11.56 -8.98 -1.41
N ILE A 89 -12.33 -9.45 -2.39
CA ILE A 89 -12.20 -9.03 -3.78
C ILE A 89 -13.60 -8.77 -4.31
N GLN A 90 -13.80 -7.55 -4.79
CA GLN A 90 -15.08 -7.06 -5.27
C GLN A 90 -14.99 -6.74 -6.76
N VAL A 91 -15.97 -7.12 -7.55
CA VAL A 91 -16.02 -6.88 -9.01
C VAL A 91 -17.26 -6.06 -9.35
N GLY A 92 -17.11 -5.07 -10.23
CA GLY A 92 -18.20 -4.19 -10.66
C GLY A 92 -18.05 -2.77 -10.10
N GLN A 93 -18.90 -1.86 -10.60
CA GLN A 93 -18.79 -0.43 -10.30
C GLN A 93 -19.21 -0.07 -8.88
N THR A 94 -18.60 1.01 -8.37
CA THR A 94 -18.83 1.62 -7.07
C THR A 94 -20.33 1.89 -6.87
N GLY A 95 -21.01 1.03 -6.08
CA GLY A 95 -22.43 1.16 -5.75
C GLY A 95 -23.17 -0.16 -5.54
N GLN A 96 -22.86 -1.19 -6.34
CA GLN A 96 -23.37 -2.56 -6.20
C GLN A 96 -22.27 -3.59 -6.58
N PRO A 97 -21.16 -3.63 -5.83
CA PRO A 97 -20.09 -4.57 -6.15
C PRO A 97 -20.51 -6.03 -5.86
N TYR A 98 -20.14 -6.93 -6.76
CA TYR A 98 -20.19 -8.36 -6.53
C TYR A 98 -18.95 -8.79 -5.72
N ALA A 99 -19.14 -9.10 -4.45
CA ALA A 99 -18.10 -9.71 -3.62
C ALA A 99 -17.89 -11.18 -4.05
N LEU A 100 -16.64 -11.52 -4.40
CA LEU A 100 -16.25 -12.88 -4.75
C LEU A 100 -16.42 -13.81 -3.54
N SER A 101 -16.88 -15.04 -3.80
CA SER A 101 -16.87 -16.11 -2.80
C SER A 101 -15.44 -16.46 -2.38
N ALA A 102 -15.26 -17.20 -1.28
CA ALA A 102 -13.92 -17.58 -0.80
C ALA A 102 -13.13 -18.39 -1.85
N GLU A 103 -13.80 -19.28 -2.59
CA GLU A 103 -13.18 -20.07 -3.66
C GLU A 103 -12.75 -19.18 -4.83
N GLU A 104 -13.63 -18.29 -5.29
CA GLU A 104 -13.33 -17.34 -6.37
C GLU A 104 -12.24 -16.34 -5.97
N ARG A 105 -12.20 -15.94 -4.70
CA ARG A 105 -11.19 -15.04 -4.17
C ARG A 105 -9.81 -15.70 -4.13
N GLN A 106 -9.75 -16.96 -3.71
CA GLN A 106 -8.52 -17.75 -3.73
C GLN A 106 -8.03 -17.91 -5.16
N GLU A 107 -8.92 -18.27 -6.08
CA GLU A 107 -8.59 -18.42 -7.49
C GLU A 107 -8.10 -17.10 -8.12
N ALA A 108 -8.79 -15.99 -7.86
CA ALA A 108 -8.35 -14.67 -8.31
C ALA A 108 -6.96 -14.33 -7.77
N SER A 109 -6.70 -14.63 -6.49
CA SER A 109 -5.42 -14.38 -5.84
C SER A 109 -4.30 -15.24 -6.45
N ASP A 110 -4.56 -16.51 -6.69
CA ASP A 110 -3.60 -17.43 -7.31
C ASP A 110 -3.26 -17.01 -8.74
N LEU A 111 -4.27 -16.67 -9.55
CA LEU A 111 -4.06 -16.21 -10.92
C LEU A 111 -3.29 -14.89 -10.96
N MET A 112 -3.67 -13.88 -10.16
CA MET A 112 -3.00 -12.58 -10.12
C MET A 112 -1.59 -12.66 -9.51
N GLY A 113 -1.41 -13.51 -8.50
CA GLY A 113 -0.13 -13.70 -7.80
C GLY A 113 0.97 -14.27 -8.69
N HIS A 114 0.60 -15.14 -9.64
CA HIS A 114 1.55 -15.78 -10.56
C HIS A 114 1.58 -15.18 -11.96
N ALA A 115 0.56 -14.41 -12.35
CA ALA A 115 0.50 -13.83 -13.68
C ALA A 115 1.66 -12.84 -13.93
N PRO A 116 2.38 -12.97 -15.05
CA PRO A 116 3.34 -11.96 -15.45
C PRO A 116 2.62 -10.62 -15.68
N MET A 117 3.32 -9.53 -15.36
CA MET A 117 2.79 -8.18 -15.54
C MET A 117 3.76 -7.36 -16.37
N ARG A 118 3.23 -6.62 -17.36
CA ARG A 118 4.02 -5.68 -18.17
C ARG A 118 3.65 -4.25 -17.80
N ALA A 119 4.65 -3.40 -17.65
CA ALA A 119 4.41 -1.96 -17.51
C ALA A 119 3.87 -1.40 -18.83
N PHE A 120 2.97 -0.42 -18.75
CA PHE A 120 2.49 0.31 -19.91
C PHE A 120 2.11 1.75 -19.54
N GLU A 121 2.10 2.62 -20.54
CA GLU A 121 1.63 4.00 -20.41
C GLU A 121 0.12 4.04 -20.72
N PRO A 122 -0.76 4.33 -19.75
CA PRO A 122 -2.20 4.31 -19.97
C PRO A 122 -2.71 5.45 -20.88
N GLY A 123 -1.86 6.44 -21.17
CA GLY A 123 -2.19 7.58 -22.02
C GLY A 123 -3.39 8.39 -21.50
N ASN A 124 -4.16 8.98 -22.41
CA ASN A 124 -5.38 9.74 -22.09
C ASN A 124 -6.67 8.89 -22.16
N ALA A 125 -6.53 7.56 -22.31
CA ALA A 125 -7.69 6.67 -22.45
C ALA A 125 -8.21 6.30 -21.05
N TYR A 126 -9.36 6.84 -20.66
CA TYR A 126 -9.98 6.63 -19.34
C TYR A 126 -11.14 5.62 -19.37
N GLY A 127 -11.20 4.75 -20.37
CA GLY A 127 -12.26 3.74 -20.50
C GLY A 127 -11.82 2.40 -19.92
N ALA A 128 -12.66 1.80 -19.07
CA ALA A 128 -12.58 0.40 -18.66
C ALA A 128 -13.98 -0.21 -18.76
N ALA A 129 -14.07 -1.50 -19.06
CA ALA A 129 -15.35 -2.21 -19.09
C ALA A 129 -15.89 -2.48 -17.67
N GLY A 130 -15.01 -2.54 -16.68
CA GLY A 130 -15.36 -2.70 -15.28
C GLY A 130 -14.21 -2.35 -14.36
N GLU A 131 -14.45 -2.48 -13.07
CA GLU A 131 -13.44 -2.33 -12.03
C GLU A 131 -13.49 -3.53 -11.08
N ALA A 132 -12.36 -3.82 -10.45
CA ALA A 132 -12.32 -4.70 -9.30
C ALA A 132 -11.54 -4.04 -8.18
N THR A 133 -11.92 -4.32 -6.94
CA THR A 133 -11.26 -3.80 -5.74
C THR A 133 -10.75 -4.96 -4.92
N VAL A 134 -9.45 -4.96 -4.61
CA VAL A 134 -8.81 -5.92 -3.72
C VAL A 134 -8.60 -5.24 -2.36
N VAL A 135 -9.16 -5.81 -1.31
CA VAL A 135 -8.96 -5.38 0.07
C VAL A 135 -8.11 -6.42 0.78
N PHE A 136 -7.00 -5.96 1.36
CA PHE A 136 -6.09 -6.81 2.12
C PHE A 136 -6.39 -6.77 3.63
N GLU A 137 -5.91 -7.77 4.37
CA GLU A 137 -6.08 -7.89 5.84
C GLU A 137 -5.56 -6.67 6.62
N ASP A 138 -4.54 -5.98 6.12
CA ASP A 138 -4.00 -4.74 6.72
C ASP A 138 -4.83 -3.48 6.38
N GLY A 139 -5.96 -3.64 5.69
CA GLY A 139 -6.83 -2.57 5.23
C GLY A 139 -6.32 -1.82 3.99
N LEU A 140 -5.24 -2.28 3.36
CA LEU A 140 -4.82 -1.75 2.06
C LEU A 140 -5.88 -2.09 1.01
N THR A 141 -6.19 -1.12 0.15
CA THR A 141 -7.14 -1.29 -0.95
C THR A 141 -6.50 -0.89 -2.26
N GLU A 142 -6.48 -1.81 -3.21
CA GLU A 142 -5.97 -1.60 -4.56
C GLU A 142 -7.09 -1.81 -5.57
N GLN A 143 -7.17 -0.91 -6.56
CA GLN A 143 -8.17 -0.97 -7.61
C GLN A 143 -7.54 -1.53 -8.88
N LEU A 144 -8.29 -2.39 -9.56
CA LEU A 144 -7.98 -2.94 -10.86
C LEU A 144 -8.95 -2.36 -11.88
N LEU A 145 -8.41 -1.97 -13.03
CA LEU A 145 -9.24 -1.67 -14.20
C LEU A 145 -9.38 -2.93 -15.03
N LEU A 146 -10.62 -3.26 -15.37
CA LEU A 146 -10.96 -4.44 -16.16
C LEU A 146 -11.22 -4.03 -17.60
N PHE A 147 -10.40 -4.54 -18.51
CA PHE A 147 -10.46 -4.30 -19.94
C PHE A 147 -10.35 -2.80 -20.27
N GLY A 148 -9.30 -2.19 -19.70
CA GLY A 148 -8.92 -0.80 -19.92
C GLY A 148 -8.08 -0.59 -21.18
N PRO A 149 -7.19 0.42 -21.22
CA PRO A 149 -6.34 0.73 -22.38
C PRO A 149 -5.44 -0.43 -22.85
N SER A 150 -5.08 -1.35 -21.96
CA SER A 150 -4.31 -2.55 -22.32
C SER A 150 -5.16 -3.65 -22.98
N GLY A 151 -6.49 -3.55 -22.88
CA GLY A 151 -7.44 -4.57 -23.30
C GLY A 151 -7.56 -5.78 -22.35
N GLY A 152 -6.86 -5.77 -21.21
CA GLY A 152 -6.84 -6.84 -20.22
C GLY A 152 -7.16 -6.36 -18.81
N VAL A 153 -6.76 -7.14 -17.80
CA VAL A 153 -6.83 -6.74 -16.39
C VAL A 153 -5.63 -5.88 -16.09
N GLU A 154 -5.83 -4.77 -15.38
CA GLU A 154 -4.82 -3.75 -15.16
C GLU A 154 -4.74 -3.34 -13.70
N LEU A 155 -3.52 -3.27 -13.16
CA LEU A 155 -3.22 -2.67 -11.87
C LEU A 155 -2.76 -1.24 -12.11
N HIS A 156 -3.53 -0.26 -11.61
CA HIS A 156 -3.18 1.16 -11.66
C HIS A 156 -2.73 1.61 -10.28
N LEU A 157 -1.45 1.88 -10.13
CA LEU A 157 -0.90 2.33 -8.85
C LEU A 157 -1.22 3.81 -8.64
N ARG A 158 -1.37 4.21 -7.38
CA ARG A 158 -1.55 5.62 -7.00
C ARG A 158 -0.38 6.52 -7.39
N SER A 159 0.79 5.94 -7.70
CA SER A 159 1.97 6.65 -8.23
C SER A 159 1.80 7.12 -9.68
N GLY A 160 0.80 6.61 -10.41
CA GLY A 160 0.57 6.87 -11.83
C GLY A 160 1.12 5.78 -12.76
N GLU A 161 1.86 4.81 -12.22
CA GLU A 161 2.36 3.66 -12.98
C GLU A 161 1.23 2.63 -13.18
N ALA A 162 1.14 2.06 -14.38
CA ALA A 162 0.16 1.04 -14.72
C ALA A 162 0.81 -0.25 -15.21
N TYR A 163 0.22 -1.37 -14.82
CA TYR A 163 0.66 -2.70 -15.19
C TYR A 163 -0.49 -3.51 -15.75
N ALA A 164 -0.29 -4.17 -16.88
CA ALA A 164 -1.27 -5.08 -17.45
C ALA A 164 -0.85 -6.52 -17.13
N PHE A 165 -1.81 -7.31 -16.63
CA PHE A 165 -1.61 -8.74 -16.44
C PHE A 165 -1.58 -9.45 -17.80
N ASP A 166 -0.54 -10.20 -18.04
CA ASP A 166 -0.36 -10.99 -19.26
C ASP A 166 -0.88 -12.42 -19.04
N SER A 167 -2.18 -12.51 -18.79
CA SER A 167 -2.90 -13.78 -18.52
C SER A 167 -4.28 -13.76 -19.18
N PRO A 168 -4.47 -14.49 -20.30
CA PRO A 168 -5.78 -14.63 -20.93
C PRO A 168 -6.80 -15.32 -20.01
N GLU A 169 -6.33 -16.25 -19.19
CA GLU A 169 -7.15 -16.97 -18.20
C GLU A 169 -7.72 -16.02 -17.15
N LEU A 170 -6.88 -15.16 -16.57
CA LEU A 170 -7.31 -14.13 -15.64
C LEU A 170 -8.38 -13.22 -16.25
N GLY A 171 -8.16 -12.78 -17.49
CA GLY A 171 -9.15 -11.99 -18.24
C GLY A 171 -10.46 -12.74 -18.49
N SER A 172 -10.42 -14.05 -18.72
CA SER A 172 -11.64 -14.86 -18.88
C SER A 172 -12.43 -14.94 -17.57
N ARG A 173 -11.75 -15.19 -16.43
CA ARG A 173 -12.41 -15.30 -15.12
C ARG A 173 -13.04 -13.99 -14.67
N PHE A 174 -12.36 -12.86 -14.87
CA PHE A 174 -12.97 -11.55 -14.57
C PHE A 174 -14.18 -11.24 -15.45
N ARG A 175 -14.24 -11.70 -16.71
CA ARG A 175 -15.46 -11.59 -17.52
C ARG A 175 -16.61 -12.39 -16.94
N ASP A 176 -16.35 -13.60 -16.47
CA ASP A 176 -17.38 -14.42 -15.83
C ASP A 176 -17.92 -13.77 -14.54
N TRP A 177 -17.03 -13.24 -13.70
CA TRP A 177 -17.42 -12.55 -12.47
C TRP A 177 -18.16 -11.24 -12.73
N MET A 178 -17.76 -10.46 -13.74
CA MET A 178 -18.51 -9.27 -14.16
C MET A 178 -19.92 -9.64 -14.61
N ARG A 179 -20.07 -10.69 -15.43
CA ARG A 179 -21.41 -11.15 -15.86
C ARG A 179 -22.27 -11.57 -14.66
N LYS A 180 -21.70 -12.27 -13.67
CA LYS A 180 -22.40 -12.60 -12.42
C LYS A 180 -22.80 -11.36 -11.62
N ALA A 181 -22.04 -10.28 -11.70
CA ALA A 181 -22.36 -9.01 -11.05
C ALA A 181 -23.59 -8.35 -11.70
N ASP A 182 -23.69 -8.39 -13.03
CA ASP A 182 -24.81 -7.81 -13.79
C ASP A 182 -26.12 -8.61 -13.65
N GLU A 183 -26.05 -9.90 -13.29
CA GLU A 183 -27.20 -10.79 -13.12
C GLU A 183 -27.89 -10.66 -11.73
N ARG A 184 -27.40 -9.79 -10.83
CA ARG A 184 -27.97 -9.56 -9.48
C ARG A 184 -28.87 -8.32 -9.41
#